data_AF-B2D258-F1
#
_entry.id   AF-B2D258-F1
#
_cell.length_a   1.000
_cell.length_b   1.000
_cell.length_c   1.000
_cell.angle_alpha   90.00
_cell.angle_beta   90.00
_cell.angle_gamma   90.00
#
_symmetry.space_group_name_H-M   'P 1'
#
loop_
_entity.id
_entity.type
_entity.pdbx_description
1 polymer ?
#
loop_
_entity_poly.entity_id
_entity_poly.type
_entity_poly.pdbx_seq_one_letter_code
_entity_poly.pdbx_strand_id
1 'polypeptide(L)'
;MKTAVVFIATFAFLAAAGTAKRRLGYHDCHHGAVYSYCASPCPRVCGEPPVTNCGRRCVEGCTCLQGRLLDPLRHRCILEETCQRFFLRNETQAPPVSNAEES
;
A
#
# COMPACT_ATOMS: atom_id res chain seq x y z
N MET A 1 -15.86 16.21 -48.98
CA MET A 1 -15.08 14.95 -48.87
C MET A 1 -13.67 15.15 -48.31
N LYS A 2 -12.88 16.14 -48.74
CA LYS A 2 -11.50 16.35 -48.22
C LYS A 2 -11.43 16.79 -46.74
N THR A 3 -12.39 17.59 -46.30
CA THR A 3 -12.46 18.12 -44.91
C THR A 3 -12.79 17.06 -43.88
N ALA A 4 -13.71 16.14 -44.18
CA ALA A 4 -14.08 15.04 -43.29
C ALA A 4 -12.90 14.10 -42.99
N VAL A 5 -12.03 13.85 -43.97
CA VAL A 5 -10.83 13.01 -43.82
C VAL A 5 -9.81 13.65 -42.87
N VAL A 6 -9.67 14.98 -42.92
CA VAL A 6 -8.76 15.73 -42.04
C VAL A 6 -9.25 15.68 -40.59
N PHE A 7 -10.55 15.89 -40.35
CA PHE A 7 -11.12 15.80 -39.00
C PHE A 7 -10.99 14.40 -38.41
N ILE A 8 -11.27 13.35 -39.20
CA ILE A 8 -11.13 11.96 -38.75
C ILE A 8 -9.66 11.64 -38.40
N ALA A 9 -8.70 12.10 -39.21
CA ALA A 9 -7.27 11.89 -38.95
C ALA A 9 -6.80 12.61 -37.66
N THR A 10 -7.31 13.82 -37.38
CA THR A 10 -6.97 14.57 -36.16
C THR A 10 -7.51 13.92 -34.89
N PHE A 11 -8.75 13.40 -34.91
CA PHE A 11 -9.32 12.68 -33.77
C PHE A 11 -8.61 11.35 -33.51
N ALA A 12 -8.16 10.65 -34.55
CA ALA A 12 -7.37 9.44 -34.41
C ALA A 12 -5.99 9.70 -33.77
N PHE A 13 -5.36 10.84 -34.08
CA PHE A 13 -4.07 11.22 -33.48
C PHE A 13 -4.18 11.58 -32.00
N LEU A 14 -5.26 12.27 -31.59
CA LEU A 14 -5.48 12.60 -30.17
C LEU A 14 -5.78 11.35 -29.31
N ALA A 15 -6.36 10.30 -29.89
CA ALA A 15 -6.58 9.03 -29.19
C ALA A 15 -5.28 8.22 -28.99
N ALA A 16 -4.23 8.45 -29.78
CA ALA A 16 -2.98 7.69 -29.71
C ALA A 16 -2.03 8.14 -28.58
N ALA A 17 -2.22 9.34 -28.01
CA ALA A 17 -1.41 9.83 -26.88
C ALA A 17 -1.90 9.31 -25.51
N GLY A 18 -2.93 8.46 -25.47
CA GLY A 18 -3.68 8.15 -24.27
C GLY A 18 -3.65 6.69 -23.81
N THR A 19 -2.54 5.94 -23.92
CA THR A 19 -2.48 4.59 -23.31
C THR A 19 -1.09 4.20 -22.76
N ALA A 20 -0.41 5.08 -22.04
CA ALA A 20 0.64 4.63 -21.12
C ALA A 20 0.02 4.04 -19.84
N LYS A 21 -0.75 2.94 -19.95
CA LYS A 21 -1.01 2.08 -18.79
C LYS A 21 0.31 1.42 -18.44
N ARG A 22 1.07 2.05 -17.53
CA ARG A 22 2.22 1.40 -16.89
C ARG A 22 1.69 0.12 -16.24
N ARG A 23 1.97 -1.03 -16.84
CA ARG A 23 2.01 -2.27 -16.08
C ARG A 23 3.17 -2.11 -15.11
N LEU A 24 2.87 -1.64 -13.90
CA LEU A 24 3.80 -1.65 -12.77
C LEU A 24 3.98 -3.11 -12.35
N GLY A 25 4.79 -3.81 -13.12
CA GLY A 25 5.10 -5.21 -12.94
C GLY A 25 6.58 -5.41 -13.14
N TYR A 26 7.42 -4.69 -12.38
CA TYR A 26 8.82 -5.03 -12.19
C TYR A 26 9.46 -4.16 -11.09
N HIS A 27 9.75 -4.78 -9.93
CA HIS A 27 10.73 -4.36 -8.91
C HIS A 27 10.71 -2.98 -8.23
N ASP A 28 9.72 -2.12 -8.45
CA ASP A 28 9.57 -0.95 -7.59
C ASP A 28 8.79 -1.33 -6.33
N CYS A 29 9.46 -1.33 -5.18
CA CYS A 29 8.79 -1.52 -3.90
C CYS A 29 7.69 -0.47 -3.70
N HIS A 30 6.62 -0.88 -3.01
CA HIS A 30 5.55 0.03 -2.64
C HIS A 30 6.05 1.21 -1.81
N HIS A 31 5.33 2.33 -1.87
CA HIS A 31 5.76 3.59 -1.27
C HIS A 31 6.15 3.44 0.20
N GLY A 32 7.37 3.90 0.53
CA GLY A 32 7.94 3.81 1.89
C GLY A 32 8.57 2.47 2.24
N ALA A 33 8.69 1.55 1.27
CA ALA A 33 9.52 0.36 1.37
C ALA A 33 10.80 0.49 0.53
N VAL A 34 11.80 -0.28 0.91
CA VAL A 34 13.07 -0.44 0.20
C VAL A 34 13.25 -1.91 -0.16
N TYR A 35 13.83 -2.15 -1.33
CA TYR A 35 14.18 -3.50 -1.75
C TYR A 35 15.40 -3.99 -0.96
N SER A 36 15.37 -5.26 -0.54
CA SER A 36 16.46 -5.92 0.16
C SER A 36 16.60 -7.36 -0.31
N TYR A 37 17.85 -7.80 -0.52
CA TYR A 37 18.17 -9.21 -0.76
C TYR A 37 17.91 -10.11 0.47
N CYS A 38 17.74 -9.51 1.65
CA CYS A 38 17.54 -10.21 2.91
C CYS A 38 16.53 -9.42 3.77
N ALA A 39 15.27 -9.40 3.34
CA ALA A 39 14.16 -8.84 4.08
C ALA A 39 13.62 -9.84 5.12
N SER A 40 13.02 -9.34 6.19
CA SER A 40 12.27 -10.16 7.14
C SER A 40 11.09 -10.84 6.42
N PRO A 41 10.89 -12.16 6.57
CA PRO A 41 9.71 -12.84 6.03
C PRO A 41 8.43 -12.47 6.80
N CYS A 42 8.55 -11.86 7.98
CA CYS A 42 7.42 -11.36 8.78
C CYS A 42 7.52 -9.83 8.87
N PRO A 43 6.86 -9.09 7.96
CA PRO A 43 6.77 -7.64 8.05
C PRO A 43 5.90 -7.23 9.24
N ARG A 44 6.16 -6.03 9.79
CA ARG A 44 5.30 -5.40 10.78
C ARG A 44 4.07 -4.84 10.07
N VAL A 45 2.89 -5.39 10.33
CA VAL A 45 1.63 -4.97 9.70
C VAL A 45 0.87 -4.04 10.65
N CYS A 46 0.33 -2.96 10.11
CA CYS A 46 -0.47 -2.02 10.88
C CYS A 46 -1.75 -2.71 11.37
N GLY A 47 -1.94 -2.73 12.69
CA GLY A 47 -3.12 -3.32 13.32
C GLY A 47 -3.01 -4.76 13.74
N GLU A 48 -1.87 -5.39 13.46
CA GLU A 48 -1.61 -6.76 13.86
C GLU A 48 -0.54 -6.76 14.95
N PRO A 49 -0.65 -7.65 15.95
CA PRO A 49 0.41 -7.84 16.93
C PRO A 49 1.68 -8.32 16.22
N PRO A 50 2.86 -7.93 16.71
CA PRO A 50 4.11 -8.35 16.11
C PRO A 50 4.27 -9.87 16.19
N VAL A 51 4.63 -10.49 15.07
CA VAL A 51 4.91 -11.93 15.02
C VAL A 51 6.14 -12.24 15.87
N THR A 52 5.95 -13.01 16.94
CA THR A 52 7.03 -13.42 17.87
C THR A 52 7.82 -14.61 17.35
N ASN A 53 7.14 -15.56 16.69
CA ASN A 53 7.74 -16.75 16.11
C ASN A 53 7.99 -16.58 14.61
N CYS A 54 8.88 -15.65 14.26
CA CYS A 54 9.32 -15.48 12.87
C CYS A 54 10.54 -16.36 12.58
N GLY A 55 10.54 -17.05 11.43
CA GLY A 55 11.69 -17.84 10.99
C GLY A 55 12.94 -16.97 10.81
N ARG A 56 14.12 -17.50 11.16
CA ARG A 56 15.41 -16.77 11.03
C ARG A 56 15.91 -16.63 9.59
N ARG A 57 15.30 -17.33 8.63
CA ARG A 57 15.67 -17.22 7.21
C ARG A 57 15.08 -15.94 6.63
N CYS A 58 15.93 -15.05 6.15
CA CYS A 58 15.46 -13.90 5.37
C CYS A 58 15.08 -14.31 3.96
N VAL A 59 14.27 -13.47 3.32
CA VAL A 59 13.79 -13.66 1.95
C VAL A 59 14.10 -12.41 1.14
N GLU A 60 14.39 -12.59 -0.14
CA GLU A 60 14.52 -11.48 -1.07
C GLU A 60 13.16 -10.80 -1.26
N GLY A 61 13.09 -9.47 -1.11
CA GLY A 61 11.83 -8.74 -1.25
C GLY A 61 11.86 -7.31 -0.74
N CYS A 62 10.69 -6.73 -0.55
CA CYS A 62 10.52 -5.37 -0.05
C CYS A 62 10.37 -5.36 1.47
N THR A 63 11.05 -4.43 2.14
CA THR A 63 10.92 -4.19 3.57
C THR A 63 10.53 -2.74 3.84
N CYS A 64 9.63 -2.51 4.79
CA CYS A 64 9.29 -1.14 5.19
C CYS A 64 10.50 -0.46 5.83
N LEU A 65 10.68 0.83 5.56
CA LEU A 65 11.70 1.63 6.23
C LEU A 65 11.48 1.62 7.76
N GLN A 66 12.55 1.85 8.51
CA GLN A 66 12.53 1.88 9.98
C GLN A 66 11.40 2.79 10.50
N GLY A 67 10.66 2.31 11.51
CA GLY A 67 9.54 3.06 12.11
C GLY A 67 8.26 3.12 11.26
N ARG A 68 8.20 2.34 10.17
CA ARG A 68 7.00 2.20 9.34
C ARG A 68 6.41 0.80 9.40
N LEU A 69 5.09 0.74 9.32
CA LEU A 69 4.30 -0.50 9.24
C LEU A 69 3.61 -0.61 7.89
N LEU A 70 3.40 -1.84 7.44
CA LEU A 70 2.65 -2.14 6.22
C LEU A 70 1.16 -1.84 6.45
N ASP A 71 0.58 -0.96 5.65
CA ASP A 71 -0.88 -0.76 5.54
C ASP A 71 -1.45 -1.87 4.64
N PRO A 72 -2.17 -2.88 5.19
CA PRO A 72 -2.67 -4.01 4.41
C PRO A 72 -3.75 -3.60 3.41
N LEU A 73 -4.43 -2.47 3.64
CA LEU A 73 -5.50 -1.99 2.76
C LEU A 73 -4.93 -1.26 1.55
N ARG A 74 -3.93 -0.41 1.78
CA ARG A 74 -3.37 0.47 0.73
C ARG A 74 -2.05 -0.01 0.15
N HIS A 75 -1.53 -1.15 0.60
CA HIS A 75 -0.28 -1.74 0.13
C HIS A 75 0.88 -0.72 0.12
N ARG A 76 1.09 -0.04 1.25
CA ARG A 76 2.13 0.99 1.41
C ARG A 76 2.65 1.01 2.85
N CYS A 77 3.86 1.51 3.06
CA CYS A 77 4.43 1.64 4.41
C CYS A 77 4.10 3.01 5.00
N ILE A 78 3.37 3.02 6.12
CA ILE A 78 2.95 4.21 6.86
C ILE A 78 3.69 4.31 8.20
N LEU A 79 3.78 5.51 8.76
CA LEU A 79 4.35 5.71 10.10
C LEU A 79 3.47 5.02 11.17
N GLU A 80 4.10 4.56 12.24
CA GLU A 80 3.40 3.97 13.39
C GLU A 80 2.35 4.92 14.00
N GLU A 81 2.67 6.20 14.11
CA GLU A 81 1.71 7.23 14.55
C GLU A 81 0.47 7.34 13.64
N THR A 82 0.68 7.15 12.32
CA THR A 82 -0.43 7.16 11.35
C THR A 82 -1.29 5.91 11.52
N CYS A 83 -0.65 4.77 11.78
CA CYS A 83 -1.34 3.53 12.10
C CYS A 83 -2.20 3.68 13.37
N GLN A 84 -1.62 4.17 14.46
CA GLN A 84 -2.32 4.45 15.73
C GLN A 84 -3.52 5.38 15.52
N ARG A 85 -3.36 6.44 14.71
CA ARG A 85 -4.47 7.35 14.39
C ARG A 85 -5.62 6.66 13.64
N PHE A 86 -5.33 5.68 12.78
CA PHE A 86 -6.38 4.87 12.16
C PHE A 86 -7.12 4.03 13.20
N PHE A 87 -6.42 3.43 14.17
CA PHE A 87 -7.04 2.68 15.26
C PHE A 87 -7.87 3.57 16.19
N LEU A 88 -7.36 4.73 16.60
CA LEU A 88 -8.11 5.68 17.41
C LEU A 88 -9.38 6.16 16.69
N ARG A 89 -9.30 6.40 15.36
CA ARG A 89 -10.49 6.73 14.56
C ARG A 89 -11.47 5.56 14.50
N ASN A 90 -10.98 4.33 14.42
CA ASN A 90 -11.82 3.13 14.39
C ASN A 90 -12.44 2.82 15.76
N GLU A 91 -11.74 3.13 16.87
CA GLU A 91 -12.28 3.08 18.23
C GLU A 91 -13.32 4.18 18.50
N THR A 92 -13.14 5.39 17.96
CA THR A 92 -14.19 6.43 18.04
C THR A 92 -15.46 6.09 17.25
N GLN A 93 -15.42 5.03 16.42
CA GLN A 93 -16.57 4.48 15.72
C GLN A 93 -17.03 3.12 16.29
N ALA A 94 -16.30 2.58 17.27
CA ALA A 94 -16.86 1.57 18.15
C ALA A 94 -17.73 2.30 19.20
N PRO A 95 -18.92 1.79 19.54
CA PRO A 95 -19.58 2.24 20.76
C PRO A 95 -18.59 2.08 21.93
N PRO A 96 -18.65 2.94 22.96
CA PRO A 96 -17.77 2.83 24.11
C PRO A 96 -17.79 1.37 24.58
N VAL A 97 -16.62 0.74 24.64
CA VAL A 97 -16.45 -0.53 25.33
C VAL A 97 -16.71 -0.21 26.79
N SER A 98 -17.97 -0.32 27.20
CA SER A 98 -18.35 -0.35 28.59
C SER A 98 -17.72 -1.61 29.15
N ASN A 99 -16.54 -1.45 29.77
CA ASN A 99 -16.11 -2.36 30.82
C ASN A 99 -17.16 -2.25 31.93
N ALA A 100 -18.23 -3.05 31.80
CA ALA A 100 -18.98 -3.48 32.96
C ALA A 100 -18.09 -4.50 33.64
N GLU A 101 -17.31 -4.00 34.59
CA GLU A 101 -16.92 -4.78 35.75
C GLU A 101 -18.23 -5.24 36.40
N GLU A 102 -18.53 -6.54 36.34
CA GLU A 102 -19.56 -7.15 37.18
C GLU A 102 -19.22 -8.65 37.39
N SER A 103 -19.02 -8.97 38.68
CA SER A 103 -18.88 -10.29 39.35
C SER A 103 -17.49 -10.92 39.47
#